data_AF-A0A1G0DLX6-F1
#
_entry.id   AF-A0A1G0DLX6-F1
#
_cell.length_a   1.000
_cell.length_b   1.000
_cell.length_c   1.000
_cell.angle_alpha   90.00
_cell.angle_beta   90.00
_cell.angle_gamma   90.00
#
_symmetry.space_group_name_H-M   'P 1'
#
loop_
_entity.id
_entity.type
_entity.pdbx_description
1 polymer ?
#
loop_
_entity_poly.entity_id
_entity_poly.type
_entity_poly.pdbx_seq_one_letter_code
_entity_poly.pdbx_strand_id
1 'polypeptide(L)'
;MSWGDLVVAEATMPAPARQAELLNLARQDCGSCHGLRFEGGLGVPLTPAALKEKPFEALRATILYGRNGTTMPPWNPFLTEAEAGWLVQMLLKGLP
;
A
#
# COMPACT_ATOMS: atom_id res chain seq x y z
N MET A 1 43.14 0.37 0.89
CA MET A 1 41.83 0.16 0.24
C MET A 1 40.76 0.35 1.30
N SER A 2 40.00 1.44 1.23
CA SER A 2 38.92 1.75 2.17
C SER A 2 37.72 0.85 1.89
N TRP A 3 37.24 0.15 2.92
CA TRP A 3 35.88 -0.36 2.99
C TRP A 3 35.08 0.73 3.68
N GLY A 4 34.55 1.66 2.88
CA GLY A 4 33.71 2.76 3.34
C GLY A 4 32.29 2.53 2.84
N ASP A 5 31.40 2.30 3.79
CA ASP A 5 29.98 2.64 3.73
C ASP A 5 29.08 1.74 2.87
N LEU A 6 28.93 0.49 3.32
CA LEU A 6 27.61 -0.14 3.26
C LEU A 6 26.70 0.61 4.23
N VAL A 7 25.92 1.56 3.73
CA VAL A 7 24.83 2.15 4.50
C VAL A 7 23.73 1.09 4.65
N VAL A 8 23.48 0.75 5.90
CA VAL A 8 22.49 -0.22 6.37
C VAL A 8 21.11 0.48 6.41
N ALA A 9 20.13 -0.15 5.76
CA ALA A 9 18.67 -0.04 5.95
C ALA A 9 18.07 1.34 6.30
N GLU A 10 17.62 2.09 5.29
CA GLU A 10 16.85 3.32 5.50
C GLU A 10 15.33 3.08 5.46
N ALA A 11 14.74 3.21 6.66
CA ALA A 11 13.36 3.56 7.04
C ALA A 11 12.17 2.63 6.71
N THR A 12 11.65 1.97 7.76
CA THR A 12 10.31 1.35 7.79
C THR A 12 9.16 2.35 7.55
N MET A 13 9.41 3.66 7.75
CA MET A 13 8.44 4.73 7.48
C MET A 13 8.91 5.58 6.30
N PRO A 14 8.08 5.79 5.27
CA PRO A 14 8.44 6.68 4.16
C PRO A 14 8.66 8.12 4.64
N ALA A 15 9.54 8.87 3.97
CA ALA A 15 9.73 10.29 4.24
C ALA A 15 8.41 11.08 4.07
N PRO A 16 8.19 12.22 4.75
CA PRO A 16 6.91 12.93 4.71
C PRO A 16 6.39 13.29 3.31
N ALA A 17 7.27 13.74 2.41
CA ALA A 17 6.90 14.01 1.02
C ALA A 17 6.39 12.73 0.32
N ARG A 18 7.09 11.61 0.54
CA ARG A 18 6.70 10.31 -0.01
C ARG A 18 5.40 9.80 0.58
N GLN A 19 5.13 10.03 1.86
CA GLN A 19 3.83 9.69 2.46
C GLN A 19 2.68 10.40 1.73
N ALA A 20 2.83 11.69 1.43
CA ALA A 20 1.81 12.44 0.68
C ALA A 20 1.56 11.87 -0.72
N GLU A 21 2.63 11.48 -1.42
CA GLU A 21 2.53 10.80 -2.73
C GLU A 21 1.79 9.47 -2.63
N LEU A 22 2.12 8.64 -1.63
CA LEU A 22 1.48 7.34 -1.41
C LEU A 22 0.00 7.49 -1.06
N LEU A 23 -0.37 8.50 -0.28
CA LEU A 23 -1.77 8.83 0.02
C LEU A 23 -2.53 9.25 -1.24
N ASN A 24 -1.91 10.06 -2.10
CA ASN A 24 -2.51 10.46 -3.37
C ASN A 24 -2.69 9.27 -4.30
N LEU A 25 -1.68 8.40 -4.44
CA LEU A 25 -1.77 7.14 -5.19
C LEU A 25 -2.93 6.29 -4.68
N ALA A 26 -3.04 6.10 -3.36
CA ALA A 26 -4.12 5.31 -2.79
C ALA A 26 -5.51 5.90 -3.15
N ARG A 27 -5.69 7.22 -3.03
CA ARG A 27 -6.98 7.87 -3.32
C ARG A 27 -7.33 7.86 -4.80
N GLN A 28 -6.38 8.15 -5.67
CA GLN A 28 -6.63 8.30 -7.10
C GLN A 28 -6.67 6.94 -7.79
N ASP A 29 -5.67 6.09 -7.56
CA ASP A 29 -5.53 4.85 -8.29
C ASP A 29 -6.32 3.71 -7.63
N CYS A 30 -6.14 3.48 -6.34
CA CYS A 30 -6.91 2.43 -5.66
C CYS A 30 -8.39 2.84 -5.51
N GLY A 31 -8.65 4.11 -5.20
CA GLY A 31 -9.99 4.65 -5.05
C GLY A 31 -10.83 4.62 -6.35
N SER A 32 -10.20 4.59 -7.53
CA SER A 32 -10.93 4.48 -8.81
C SER A 32 -11.81 3.22 -8.90
N CYS A 33 -11.35 2.11 -8.32
CA CYS A 33 -12.05 0.83 -8.32
C CYS A 33 -12.73 0.55 -6.97
N HIS A 34 -12.05 0.90 -5.86
CA HIS A 34 -12.52 0.60 -4.51
C HIS A 34 -13.40 1.72 -3.91
N GLY A 35 -13.69 2.76 -4.68
CA GLY A 35 -14.43 3.96 -4.27
C GLY A 35 -13.52 4.99 -3.59
N LEU A 36 -13.81 6.28 -3.78
CA LEU A 36 -13.01 7.39 -3.20
C LEU A 36 -12.99 7.40 -1.67
N ARG A 37 -13.99 6.76 -1.03
CA ARG A 37 -14.07 6.52 0.42
C ARG A 37 -13.72 5.08 0.81
N PHE A 38 -13.24 4.27 -0.13
CA PHE A 38 -12.92 2.85 0.05
C PHE A 38 -14.08 1.95 0.48
N GLU A 39 -15.32 2.39 0.29
CA GLU A 39 -16.55 1.64 0.62
C GLU A 39 -16.88 0.54 -0.42
N GLY A 40 -16.10 0.44 -1.50
CA GLY A 40 -16.30 -0.50 -2.59
C GLY A 40 -16.89 0.16 -3.84
N GLY A 41 -17.04 -0.65 -4.89
CA GLY A 41 -17.53 -0.24 -6.20
C GLY A 41 -17.34 -1.38 -7.20
N LEU A 42 -16.46 -1.17 -8.17
CA LEU A 42 -15.98 -2.27 -9.03
C LEU A 42 -15.09 -3.25 -8.23
N GLY A 43 -14.29 -2.72 -7.32
CA GLY A 43 -13.51 -3.47 -6.35
C GLY A 43 -14.24 -3.65 -5.01
N VAL A 44 -13.73 -4.57 -4.20
CA VAL A 44 -14.22 -4.83 -2.82
C VAL A 44 -13.93 -3.64 -1.88
N PRO A 45 -14.66 -3.45 -0.77
CA PRO A 45 -14.31 -2.41 0.20
C PRO A 45 -12.90 -2.60 0.78
N LEU A 46 -12.19 -1.48 1.00
CA LEU A 46 -10.90 -1.41 1.69
C LEU A 46 -11.00 -0.64 3.02
N THR A 47 -12.20 -0.62 3.62
CA THR A 47 -12.44 0.01 4.93
C THR A 47 -11.76 -0.78 6.06
N PRO A 48 -11.48 -0.14 7.21
CA PRO A 48 -10.94 -0.84 8.38
C PRO A 48 -11.75 -2.09 8.76
N ALA A 49 -13.08 -1.99 8.73
CA ALA A 49 -13.96 -3.11 9.05
C ALA A 49 -13.82 -4.29 8.07
N ALA A 50 -13.63 -4.00 6.77
CA ALA A 50 -13.43 -5.02 5.75
C ALA A 50 -12.04 -5.68 5.81
N LEU A 51 -11.04 -4.96 6.32
CA LEU A 51 -9.64 -5.39 6.33
C LEU A 51 -9.18 -6.02 7.66
N LYS A 52 -9.81 -5.72 8.80
CA LYS A 52 -9.32 -6.08 10.14
C LYS A 52 -9.03 -7.57 10.38
N GLU A 53 -9.72 -8.47 9.69
CA GLU A 53 -9.56 -9.93 9.84
C GLU A 53 -8.60 -10.53 8.81
N LYS A 54 -8.11 -9.73 7.86
CA LYS A 54 -7.20 -10.18 6.81
C LYS A 54 -5.76 -10.13 7.34
N PRO A 55 -4.94 -11.17 7.10
CA PRO A 55 -3.54 -11.15 7.51
C PRO A 55 -2.78 -9.98 6.86
N PHE A 56 -1.99 -9.26 7.66
CA PHE A 56 -1.24 -8.09 7.21
C PHE A 56 -0.36 -8.39 5.99
N GLU A 57 0.40 -9.49 6.03
CA GLU A 57 1.27 -9.90 4.91
C GLU A 57 0.48 -10.26 3.65
N ALA A 58 -0.74 -10.81 3.80
CA ALA A 58 -1.59 -11.11 2.65
C ALA A 58 -2.10 -9.83 1.98
N LEU A 59 -2.46 -8.80 2.76
CA LEU A 59 -2.84 -7.49 2.23
C LEU A 59 -1.68 -6.83 1.50
N ARG A 60 -0.50 -6.86 2.11
CA ARG A 60 0.73 -6.30 1.55
C ARG A 60 1.15 -6.99 0.25
N ALA A 61 1.11 -8.33 0.22
CA ALA A 61 1.36 -9.11 -0.98
C ALA A 61 0.34 -8.81 -2.09
N THR A 62 -0.94 -8.61 -1.73
CA THR A 62 -1.97 -8.23 -2.70
C THR A 62 -1.69 -6.86 -3.32
N ILE A 63 -1.21 -5.88 -2.55
CA ILE A 63 -0.79 -4.58 -3.09
C ILE A 63 0.39 -4.77 -4.04
N LEU A 64 1.44 -5.48 -3.63
CA LEU A 64 2.66 -5.62 -4.43
C LEU A 64 2.42 -6.40 -5.73
N TYR A 65 1.66 -7.48 -5.65
CA TYR A 65 1.57 -8.47 -6.73
C TYR A 65 0.20 -8.52 -7.42
N GLY A 66 -0.75 -7.69 -6.98
CA GLY A 66 -2.11 -7.69 -7.50
C GLY A 66 -2.84 -8.99 -7.18
N ARG A 67 -3.85 -9.30 -7.99
CA ARG A 67 -4.60 -10.55 -7.87
C ARG A 67 -4.90 -11.15 -9.23
N ASN A 68 -4.23 -12.26 -9.55
CA ASN A 68 -4.41 -13.01 -10.79
C ASN A 68 -5.89 -13.33 -11.04
N GLY A 69 -6.33 -13.15 -12.28
CA GLY A 69 -7.72 -13.36 -12.67
C GLY A 69 -8.67 -12.23 -12.26
N THR A 70 -8.16 -11.10 -11.78
CA THR A 70 -8.95 -9.88 -11.50
C THR A 70 -8.33 -8.66 -12.17
N THR A 71 -9.02 -7.52 -12.11
CA THR A 71 -8.51 -6.23 -12.59
C THR A 71 -7.56 -5.54 -11.60
N MET A 72 -7.27 -6.15 -10.44
CA MET A 72 -6.36 -5.57 -9.45
C MET A 72 -4.89 -5.77 -9.87
N PRO A 73 -4.18 -4.71 -10.30
CA PRO A 73 -2.83 -4.83 -10.86
C PRO A 73 -1.76 -4.96 -9.77
N PRO A 74 -0.55 -5.43 -10.11
CA PRO A 74 0.61 -5.36 -9.24
C PRO A 74 1.17 -3.93 -9.14
N TRP A 75 1.55 -3.51 -7.93
CA TRP A 75 2.15 -2.20 -7.66
C TRP A 75 3.64 -2.26 -7.33
N ASN A 76 4.26 -3.44 -7.32
CA ASN A 76 5.69 -3.61 -7.07
C ASN A 76 6.66 -2.88 -8.04
N PRO A 77 6.27 -2.36 -9.24
CA PRO A 77 7.16 -1.48 -10.00
C PRO A 77 7.23 -0.05 -9.42
N PHE A 78 6.29 0.34 -8.56
CA PHE A 78 6.13 1.70 -8.02
C PHE A 78 6.29 1.80 -6.51
N LEU A 79 6.14 0.67 -5.81
CA LEU A 79 6.15 0.58 -4.35
C LEU A 79 7.23 -0.38 -3.87
N THR A 80 7.95 0.03 -2.84
CA THR A 80 8.78 -0.90 -2.06
C THR A 80 7.92 -1.75 -1.12
N GLU A 81 8.51 -2.84 -0.62
CA GLU A 81 7.88 -3.70 0.39
C GLU A 81 7.52 -2.91 1.66
N ALA A 82 8.33 -1.95 2.06
CA ALA A 82 8.09 -1.09 3.23
C ALA A 82 6.92 -0.12 2.98
N GLU A 83 6.86 0.49 1.80
CA GLU A 83 5.78 1.42 1.42
C GLU A 83 4.43 0.72 1.30
N ALA A 84 4.40 -0.49 0.71
CA ALA A 84 3.19 -1.30 0.67
C ALA A 84 2.72 -1.66 2.09
N GLY A 85 3.65 -2.04 2.98
CA GLY A 85 3.33 -2.27 4.39
C GLY A 85 2.77 -1.03 5.09
N TRP A 86 3.37 0.14 4.83
CA TRP A 86 2.89 1.42 5.37
C TRP A 86 1.47 1.74 4.87
N LEU A 87 1.17 1.53 3.58
CA LEU A 87 -0.17 1.70 3.01
C LEU A 87 -1.21 0.76 3.64
N VAL A 88 -0.86 -0.49 3.93
CA VAL A 88 -1.75 -1.41 4.66
C VAL A 88 -2.10 -0.88 6.05
N GLN A 89 -1.12 -0.42 6.82
CA GLN A 89 -1.37 0.17 8.14
C GLN A 89 -2.30 1.38 8.05
N MET A 90 -2.10 2.18 7.01
CA MET A 90 -2.86 3.37 6.70
C MET A 90 -4.32 3.03 6.37
N LEU A 91 -4.58 2.04 5.52
CA LEU A 91 -5.92 1.53 5.22
C LEU A 91 -6.61 0.94 6.46
N LEU A 92 -5.87 0.20 7.30
CA LEU A 92 -6.39 -0.35 8.56
C LEU A 92 -6.78 0.74 9.57
N LYS A 93 -6.14 1.92 9.50
CA LYS A 93 -6.51 3.11 10.27
C LYS A 93 -7.64 3.93 9.63
N GLY A 94 -8.03 3.60 8.40
CA GLY A 94 -9.09 4.28 7.64
C GLY A 94 -8.59 5.34 6.66
N LEU A 95 -7.27 5.52 6.56
CA LEU A 95 -6.58 6.64 5.93
C LEU A 95 -7.05 8.01 6.48
N PRO A 96 -6.21 9.06 6.46
CA PRO A 96 -6.57 10.35 7.07
C PRO A 96 -7.77 11.03 6.38
#